data_AF-A0A5U2F4B1-F1
#
_entry.id   AF-A0A5U2F4B1-F1
#
_cell.length_a   1.000
_cell.length_b   1.000
_cell.length_c   1.000
_cell.angle_alpha   90.00
_cell.angle_beta   90.00
_cell.angle_gamma   90.00
#
_symmetry.space_group_name_H-M   'P 1'
#
loop_
_entity.id
_entity.type
_entity.pdbx_description
1 polymer ?
#
loop_
_entity_poly.entity_id
_entity_poly.type
_entity_poly.pdbx_seq_one_letter_code
_entity_poly.pdbx_strand_id
1 'polypeptide(L)'
;MVVTLAYIALFLVFSWVILRINQKSDSLSKSVFIAIFLGAVIGLSLHFISANHTKTIIEWYSIVGNGYVHLLKLVAIPLIFISILSAINKLENSAGIGKMSLTIVGCMLCLVMVAGFIGLLTAHILGLDASAFVHMPSMLTAEEVNKTAAVSIPQLVTSLIPTNIFLDLTGARSVSV
;
A
#
# COMPACT_ATOMS: atom_id res chain seq x y z
N MET A 1 19.47 25.05 -5.95
CA MET A 1 20.61 24.16 -5.69
C MET A 1 21.00 24.11 -4.22
N VAL A 2 21.17 25.24 -3.53
CA VAL A 2 21.47 25.25 -2.08
C VAL A 2 20.30 24.67 -1.25
N VAL A 3 19.06 25.07 -1.55
CA VAL A 3 17.86 24.57 -0.85
C VAL A 3 17.69 23.06 -1.00
N THR A 4 17.88 22.52 -2.20
CA THR A 4 17.77 21.08 -2.46
C THR A 4 18.83 20.28 -1.68
N LEU A 5 20.07 20.77 -1.64
CA LEU A 5 21.15 20.14 -0.85
C LEU A 5 20.86 20.21 0.66
N ALA A 6 20.31 21.31 1.16
CA ALA A 6 19.95 21.45 2.56
C ALA A 6 18.89 20.43 2.99
N TYR A 7 17.87 20.18 2.16
CA TYR A 7 16.84 19.19 2.45
C TYR A 7 17.37 17.75 2.40
N ILE A 8 18.23 17.43 1.45
CA ILE A 8 18.87 16.11 1.39
C ILE A 8 19.76 15.89 2.63
N ALA A 9 20.56 16.90 3.01
CA ALA A 9 21.37 16.83 4.22
C ALA A 9 20.50 16.67 5.48
N LEU A 10 19.41 17.42 5.58
CA LEU A 10 18.44 17.32 6.67
C LEU A 10 17.85 15.90 6.77
N PHE A 11 17.45 15.32 5.64
CA PHE A 11 16.94 13.94 5.59
C PHE A 11 17.98 12.92 6.06
N LEU A 12 19.23 13.04 5.62
CA LEU A 12 20.32 12.15 6.05
C LEU A 12 20.61 12.29 7.55
N VAL A 13 20.61 13.51 8.09
CA VAL A 13 20.77 13.75 9.52
C VAL A 13 19.64 13.11 10.31
N PHE A 14 18.39 13.32 9.91
CA PHE A 14 17.24 12.71 10.58
C PHE A 14 17.25 11.19 10.50
N SER A 15 17.59 10.62 9.34
CA SER A 15 17.77 9.18 9.16
C SER A 15 18.84 8.65 10.11
N TRP A 16 20.00 9.33 10.20
CA TRP A 16 21.07 8.95 11.11
C TRP A 16 20.68 9.05 12.60
N VAL A 17 19.93 10.09 12.99
CA VAL A 17 19.40 10.23 14.35
C VAL A 17 18.45 9.08 14.68
N ILE A 18 17.55 8.72 13.77
CA ILE A 18 16.62 7.58 13.95
C ILE A 18 17.40 6.27 14.07
N LEU A 19 18.45 6.07 13.25
CA LEU A 19 19.30 4.89 13.36
C LEU A 19 20.00 4.82 14.73
N ARG A 20 20.48 5.94 15.25
CA ARG A 20 21.08 6.02 16.59
C ARG A 20 20.07 5.72 17.70
N ILE A 21 18.84 6.23 17.58
CA ILE A 21 17.75 5.93 18.52
C ILE A 21 17.42 4.44 18.47
N ASN A 22 17.29 3.88 17.27
CA ASN A 22 16.95 2.47 17.08
C ASN A 22 18.01 1.52 17.66
N GLN A 23 19.29 1.85 17.52
CA GLN A 23 20.39 1.06 18.12
C GLN A 23 20.37 1.06 19.65
N LYS A 24 19.76 2.06 20.28
CA LYS A 24 19.70 2.19 21.75
C LYS A 24 18.34 1.81 22.34
N SER A 25 17.34 1.56 21.51
CA SER A 25 15.98 1.26 21.95
C SER A 25 15.69 -0.24 21.88
N ASP A 26 14.96 -0.77 22.85
CA ASP A 26 14.54 -2.17 22.87
C ASP A 26 13.39 -2.49 21.89
N SER A 27 12.77 -1.47 21.29
CA SER A 27 11.55 -1.62 20.46
C SER A 27 11.62 -0.85 19.15
N LEU A 28 11.63 -1.60 18.05
CA LEU A 28 11.52 -1.08 16.67
C LEU A 28 10.28 -0.20 16.48
N SER A 29 9.15 -0.58 17.10
CA SER A 29 7.87 0.12 16.94
C SER A 29 7.96 1.59 17.35
N LYS A 30 8.71 1.91 18.41
CA LYS A 30 8.90 3.30 18.86
C LYS A 30 9.67 4.11 17.81
N SER A 31 10.76 3.55 17.29
CA SER A 31 11.58 4.18 16.24
C SER A 31 10.77 4.42 14.96
N VAL A 32 9.95 3.45 14.55
CA VAL A 32 9.08 3.57 13.37
C VAL A 32 8.02 4.66 13.56
N PHE A 33 7.39 4.73 14.73
CA PHE A 33 6.38 5.75 15.00
C PHE A 33 6.96 7.17 14.96
N ILE A 34 8.14 7.37 15.55
CA ILE A 34 8.88 8.64 15.50
C ILE A 34 9.27 8.98 14.05
N ALA A 35 9.75 8.00 13.30
CA ALA A 35 10.13 8.19 11.90
C ALA A 35 8.96 8.60 11.01
N ILE A 36 7.78 8.01 11.20
CA ILE A 36 6.56 8.36 10.46
C ILE A 36 6.16 9.81 10.74
N PHE A 37 6.11 10.20 12.01
CA PHE A 37 5.73 11.57 12.39
C PHE A 37 6.71 12.60 11.84
N LEU A 38 8.01 12.33 11.99
CA LEU A 38 9.06 13.22 11.50
C LEU A 38 9.08 13.32 9.97
N GLY A 39 8.88 12.19 9.28
CA GLY A 39 8.73 12.15 7.82
C GLY A 39 7.52 12.96 7.34
N ALA A 40 6.39 12.88 8.04
CA ALA A 40 5.21 13.69 7.73
C ALA A 40 5.47 15.19 7.89
N VAL A 41 6.16 15.61 8.96
CA VAL A 41 6.55 17.02 9.18
C VAL A 41 7.49 17.51 8.08
N ILE A 42 8.50 16.71 7.71
CA ILE A 42 9.41 17.05 6.60
C ILE A 42 8.62 17.15 5.30
N GLY A 43 7.73 16.21 5.00
CA GLY A 43 6.89 16.23 3.80
C GLY A 43 5.99 17.47 3.73
N LEU A 44 5.40 17.88 4.86
CA LEU A 44 4.61 19.11 4.94
C LEU A 44 5.46 20.37 4.70
N SER A 45 6.70 20.40 5.22
CA SER A 45 7.61 21.53 5.01
C SER A 45 7.98 21.74 3.54
N LEU A 46 8.00 20.68 2.73
CA LEU A 46 8.27 20.77 1.27
C LEU A 46 7.16 21.52 0.51
N HIS A 47 5.94 21.60 1.05
CA HIS A 47 4.82 22.30 0.42
C HIS A 47 5.05 23.82 0.33
N PHE A 48 5.84 24.39 1.26
CA PHE A 48 6.11 25.83 1.31
C PHE A 48 7.25 26.28 0.36
N ILE A 49 7.83 25.37 -0.42
CA ILE A 49 8.96 25.66 -1.30
C ILE A 49 8.50 25.69 -2.76
N SER A 50 9.25 26.42 -3.61
CA SER A 50 9.04 26.44 -5.05
C SER A 50 9.02 25.04 -5.66
N ALA A 51 8.01 24.78 -6.49
CA ALA A 51 7.73 23.49 -7.11
C ALA A 51 8.91 22.86 -7.86
N ASN A 52 9.81 23.67 -8.42
CA ASN A 52 10.96 23.15 -9.17
C ASN A 52 12.00 22.47 -8.25
N HIS A 53 12.20 22.99 -7.03
CA HIS A 53 13.10 22.36 -6.04
C HIS A 53 12.45 21.14 -5.38
N THR A 54 11.14 21.21 -5.14
CA THR A 54 10.37 20.12 -4.52
C THR A 54 10.44 18.83 -5.35
N LYS A 55 10.32 18.91 -6.69
CA LYS A 55 10.43 17.74 -7.58
C LYS A 55 11.76 17.01 -7.43
N THR A 56 12.87 17.73 -7.52
CA THR A 56 14.21 17.14 -7.39
C THR A 56 14.42 16.52 -6.01
N ILE A 57 13.96 17.17 -4.92
CA ILE A 57 14.09 16.61 -3.56
C ILE A 57 13.28 15.30 -3.44
N ILE A 58 12.07 15.27 -3.99
CA ILE A 58 11.21 14.07 -3.98
C ILE A 58 11.89 12.91 -4.72
N GLU A 59 12.51 13.15 -5.86
CA GLU A 59 13.26 12.11 -6.60
C GLU A 59 14.35 11.48 -5.74
N TRP A 60 15.13 12.29 -5.02
CA TRP A 60 16.16 11.79 -4.10
C TRP A 60 15.58 10.99 -2.93
N TYR A 61 14.50 11.46 -2.31
CA TYR A 61 13.84 10.72 -1.22
C TYR A 61 13.22 9.41 -1.72
N SER A 62 12.71 9.42 -2.95
CA SER A 62 12.08 8.26 -3.59
C SER A 62 13.06 7.11 -3.77
N ILE A 63 14.36 7.36 -3.92
CA ILE A 63 15.38 6.29 -3.95
C ILE A 63 15.31 5.43 -2.68
N VAL A 64 15.24 6.07 -1.51
CA VAL A 64 15.20 5.35 -0.23
C VAL A 64 13.83 4.70 -0.01
N GLY A 65 12.75 5.43 -0.28
CA GLY A 65 11.38 4.92 -0.12
C GLY A 65 11.08 3.74 -1.05
N ASN A 66 11.29 3.92 -2.35
CA ASN A 66 11.10 2.84 -3.33
C ASN A 66 12.09 1.71 -3.11
N GLY A 67 13.35 2.02 -2.78
CA GLY A 67 14.34 1.00 -2.43
C GLY A 67 13.85 0.07 -1.32
N TYR A 68 13.33 0.63 -0.23
CA TYR A 68 12.72 -0.14 0.86
C TYR A 68 11.54 -1.00 0.38
N VAL A 69 10.61 -0.41 -0.37
CA VAL A 69 9.43 -1.15 -0.90
C VAL A 69 9.85 -2.29 -1.84
N HIS A 70 10.84 -2.08 -2.70
CA HIS A 70 11.36 -3.13 -3.59
C HIS A 70 11.98 -4.28 -2.80
N LEU A 71 12.74 -3.98 -1.74
CA LEU A 71 13.29 -5.01 -0.85
C LEU A 71 12.20 -5.77 -0.10
N LEU A 72 11.16 -5.08 0.38
CA LEU A 72 10.00 -5.75 0.98
C LEU A 72 9.31 -6.69 -0.01
N LYS A 73 9.08 -6.24 -1.25
CA LYS A 73 8.47 -7.07 -2.31
C LYS A 73 9.32 -8.30 -2.63
N LEU A 74 10.64 -8.15 -2.70
CA LEU A 74 11.58 -9.24 -2.96
C LEU A 74 11.45 -10.37 -1.94
N VAL A 75 11.24 -10.04 -0.66
CA VAL A 75 11.07 -11.03 0.40
C VAL A 75 9.63 -11.52 0.51
N ALA A 76 8.64 -10.63 0.36
CA ALA A 76 7.23 -10.94 0.57
C ALA A 76 6.68 -11.93 -0.47
N ILE A 77 6.95 -11.71 -1.75
CA ILE A 77 6.37 -12.52 -2.84
C ILE A 77 6.74 -14.02 -2.70
N PRO A 78 8.03 -14.41 -2.54
CA PRO A 78 8.39 -15.81 -2.34
C PRO A 78 7.84 -16.39 -1.04
N LEU A 79 7.84 -15.58 0.04
CA LEU A 79 7.37 -16.02 1.35
C LEU A 79 5.88 -16.37 1.32
N ILE A 80 5.06 -15.60 0.62
CA ILE A 80 3.62 -15.86 0.48
C ILE A 80 3.41 -17.21 -0.23
N PHE A 81 4.13 -17.47 -1.33
CA PHE A 81 4.05 -18.74 -2.05
C PHE A 81 4.40 -19.94 -1.15
N ILE A 82 5.55 -19.88 -0.45
CA ILE A 82 6.01 -20.95 0.43
C ILE A 82 5.05 -21.15 1.61
N SER A 83 4.54 -20.05 2.18
CA SER A 83 3.60 -20.07 3.31
C SER A 83 2.28 -20.73 2.93
N ILE A 84 1.73 -20.44 1.74
CA ILE A 84 0.49 -21.05 1.25
C ILE A 84 0.69 -22.55 1.02
N LEU A 85 1.77 -22.94 0.34
CA LEU A 85 2.06 -24.35 0.06
C LEU A 85 2.25 -25.15 1.36
N SER A 86 2.98 -24.60 2.33
CA SER A 86 3.16 -25.21 3.65
C SER A 86 1.84 -25.31 4.42
N ALA A 87 0.96 -24.31 4.32
CA ALA A 87 -0.34 -24.34 4.97
C ALA A 87 -1.25 -25.42 4.37
N ILE A 88 -1.29 -25.54 3.04
CA ILE A 88 -2.09 -26.56 2.33
C ILE A 88 -1.63 -27.98 2.72
N ASN A 89 -0.33 -28.25 2.67
CA ASN A 89 0.22 -29.57 3.05
C ASN A 89 -0.11 -29.95 4.51
N LYS A 90 -0.20 -28.97 5.41
CA LYS A 90 -0.53 -29.22 6.81
C LYS A 90 -2.02 -29.51 7.03
N LEU A 91 -2.87 -29.07 6.11
CA LEU A 91 -4.33 -29.15 6.22
C LEU A 91 -4.92 -30.40 5.56
N GLU A 92 -4.21 -31.09 4.65
CA GLU A 92 -4.68 -32.27 3.90
C GLU A 92 -5.29 -33.38 4.78
N ASN A 93 -4.89 -33.50 6.05
CA ASN A 93 -5.42 -34.50 7.00
C ASN A 93 -6.61 -34.01 7.86
N SER A 94 -7.22 -32.86 7.57
CA SER A 94 -8.33 -32.30 8.36
C SER A 94 -9.59 -32.12 7.53
N ALA A 95 -10.68 -32.83 7.88
CA ALA A 95 -12.01 -32.72 7.27
C ALA A 95 -12.72 -31.35 7.48
N GLY A 96 -11.99 -30.31 7.93
CA GLY A 96 -12.51 -29.00 8.31
C GLY A 96 -12.16 -27.82 7.40
N ILE A 97 -11.37 -28.02 6.33
CA ILE A 97 -10.83 -26.91 5.50
C ILE A 97 -11.94 -26.03 4.91
N GLY A 98 -12.97 -26.64 4.33
CA GLY A 98 -14.07 -25.90 3.70
C GLY A 98 -14.82 -25.01 4.70
N LYS A 99 -15.07 -25.50 5.92
CA LYS A 99 -15.74 -24.73 6.97
C LYS A 99 -14.85 -23.58 7.45
N MET A 100 -13.56 -23.85 7.68
CA MET A 100 -12.61 -22.82 8.11
C MET A 100 -12.45 -21.71 7.06
N SER A 101 -12.30 -22.09 5.79
CA SER A 101 -12.23 -21.14 4.67
C SER A 101 -13.49 -20.28 4.57
N LEU A 102 -14.68 -20.90 4.64
CA LEU A 102 -15.95 -20.19 4.59
C LEU A 102 -16.11 -19.22 5.77
N THR A 103 -15.71 -19.63 6.98
CA THR A 103 -15.76 -18.75 8.16
C THR A 103 -14.80 -17.57 8.02
N ILE A 104 -13.58 -17.77 7.51
CA ILE A 104 -12.61 -16.68 7.32
C ILE A 104 -13.09 -15.70 6.25
N VAL A 105 -13.52 -16.20 5.08
CA VAL A 105 -14.02 -15.35 3.99
C VAL A 105 -15.26 -14.59 4.42
N GLY A 106 -16.22 -15.25 5.09
CA GLY A 106 -17.41 -14.59 5.63
C GLY A 106 -17.08 -13.52 6.69
N CYS A 107 -16.11 -13.81 7.57
CA CYS A 107 -15.64 -12.84 8.56
C CYS A 107 -14.96 -11.62 7.91
N MET A 108 -14.06 -11.83 6.94
CA MET A 108 -13.42 -10.73 6.21
C MET A 108 -14.43 -9.89 5.43
N LEU A 109 -15.39 -10.52 4.74
CA LEU A 109 -16.44 -9.79 4.03
C LEU A 109 -17.29 -8.95 4.98
N CYS A 110 -17.65 -9.50 6.14
CA CYS A 110 -18.38 -8.75 7.17
C CYS A 110 -17.56 -7.55 7.67
N LEU A 111 -16.26 -7.75 7.94
CA LEU A 111 -15.38 -6.68 8.41
C LEU A 111 -15.23 -5.57 7.37
N VAL A 112 -15.07 -5.93 6.08
CA VAL A 112 -15.00 -4.99 4.96
C VAL A 112 -16.31 -4.23 4.80
N MET A 113 -17.46 -4.91 4.92
CA MET A 113 -18.77 -4.28 4.86
C MET A 113 -18.95 -3.25 5.98
N VAL A 114 -18.56 -3.60 7.22
CA VAL A 114 -18.63 -2.68 8.36
C VAL A 114 -17.68 -1.49 8.17
N ALA A 115 -16.45 -1.73 7.74
CA ALA A 115 -15.48 -0.65 7.46
C ALA A 115 -15.97 0.30 6.35
N GLY A 116 -16.53 -0.24 5.27
CA GLY A 116 -17.13 0.54 4.19
C GLY A 116 -18.33 1.35 4.65
N PHE A 117 -19.20 0.76 5.46
CA PHE A 117 -20.36 1.47 6.04
C PHE A 117 -19.92 2.64 6.93
N ILE A 118 -18.93 2.44 7.81
CA ILE A 118 -18.36 3.51 8.65
C ILE A 118 -17.74 4.61 7.77
N GLY A 119 -17.03 4.24 6.71
CA GLY A 119 -16.44 5.19 5.76
C GLY A 119 -17.50 6.04 5.05
N LEU A 120 -18.56 5.41 4.54
CA LEU A 120 -19.70 6.08 3.91
C LEU A 120 -20.44 7.00 4.90
N LEU A 121 -20.71 6.51 6.11
CA LEU A 121 -21.37 7.28 7.15
C LEU A 121 -20.55 8.53 7.52
N THR A 122 -19.23 8.37 7.68
CA THR A 122 -18.33 9.48 7.99
C THR A 122 -18.29 10.51 6.86
N ALA A 123 -18.22 10.05 5.60
CA ALA A 123 -18.27 10.94 4.44
C ALA A 123 -19.59 11.72 4.37
N HIS A 124 -20.71 11.06 4.68
CA HIS A 124 -22.03 11.67 4.69
C HIS A 124 -22.18 12.72 5.81
N ILE A 125 -21.74 12.39 7.04
CA ILE A 125 -21.81 13.30 8.20
C ILE A 125 -20.96 14.56 7.97
N LEU A 126 -19.77 14.40 7.39
CA LEU A 126 -18.89 15.51 7.08
C LEU A 126 -19.32 16.30 5.82
N GLY A 127 -20.38 15.86 5.13
CA GLY A 127 -20.91 16.51 3.94
C GLY A 127 -19.94 16.52 2.76
N LEU A 128 -19.10 15.48 2.62
CA LEU A 128 -18.17 15.40 1.49
C LEU A 128 -18.96 15.16 0.20
N ASP A 129 -19.05 16.19 -0.64
CA ASP A 129 -19.62 16.11 -1.97
C ASP A 129 -18.52 16.08 -3.04
N ALA A 130 -18.65 15.15 -3.98
CA ALA A 130 -17.70 14.97 -5.07
C ALA A 130 -18.02 15.84 -6.30
N SER A 131 -19.13 16.58 -6.28
CA SER A 131 -19.56 17.45 -7.38
C SER A 131 -18.48 18.46 -7.83
N ALA A 132 -17.67 18.96 -6.89
CA ALA A 132 -16.56 19.87 -7.16
C ALA A 132 -15.43 19.25 -8.03
N PHE A 133 -15.33 17.92 -8.08
CA PHE A 133 -14.29 17.21 -8.83
C PHE A 133 -14.74 16.77 -10.23
N VAL A 134 -16.04 16.87 -10.55
CA VAL A 134 -16.61 16.45 -11.85
C VAL A 134 -16.10 17.30 -13.02
N HIS A 135 -15.69 18.55 -12.75
CA HIS A 135 -15.14 19.46 -13.76
C HIS A 135 -13.62 19.38 -13.89
N MET A 136 -12.94 18.61 -13.04
CA MET A 136 -11.50 18.41 -13.17
C MET A 136 -11.26 17.48 -14.37
N PRO A 137 -10.39 17.84 -15.33
CA PRO A 137 -10.06 16.94 -16.44
C PRO A 137 -9.64 15.60 -15.86
N SER A 138 -10.38 14.53 -16.17
CA SER A 138 -10.06 13.20 -15.70
C SER A 138 -8.65 12.86 -16.20
N MET A 139 -7.67 12.83 -15.28
CA MET A 139 -6.35 12.28 -15.57
C MET A 139 -6.41 10.77 -15.84
N LEU A 140 -7.56 10.15 -15.58
CA LEU A 140 -7.86 8.77 -15.94
C LEU A 140 -8.11 8.71 -17.44
N THR A 141 -7.35 7.86 -18.12
CA THR A 141 -7.62 7.54 -19.53
C THR A 141 -9.00 6.88 -19.65
N ALA A 142 -9.71 7.11 -20.76
CA ALA A 142 -11.01 6.46 -21.00
C ALA A 142 -10.94 4.92 -20.87
N GLU A 143 -9.76 4.34 -21.07
CA GLU A 143 -9.48 2.91 -20.89
C GLU A 143 -9.48 2.46 -19.41
N GLU A 144 -8.93 3.26 -18.49
CA GLU A 144 -8.92 2.96 -17.05
C GLU A 144 -10.30 3.06 -16.41
N VAL A 145 -11.11 4.03 -16.86
CA VAL A 145 -12.51 4.17 -16.43
C VAL A 145 -13.33 2.97 -16.90
N ASN A 146 -13.12 2.52 -18.14
CA ASN A 146 -13.87 1.39 -18.70
C ASN A 146 -13.48 0.05 -18.07
N LYS A 147 -12.21 -0.13 -17.68
CA LYS A 147 -11.76 -1.32 -16.91
C LYS A 147 -12.43 -1.45 -15.54
N THR A 148 -12.84 -0.33 -14.93
CA THR A 148 -13.47 -0.33 -13.60
C THR A 148 -14.99 -0.39 -13.68
N ALA A 149 -15.59 0.23 -14.70
CA ALA A 149 -17.05 0.29 -14.88
C ALA A 149 -17.68 -1.02 -15.40
N ALA A 150 -16.88 -1.93 -15.98
CA ALA A 150 -17.38 -3.09 -16.72
C ALA A 150 -16.93 -4.46 -16.15
N VAL A 151 -16.49 -4.55 -14.88
CA VAL A 151 -16.17 -5.86 -14.30
C VAL A 151 -17.46 -6.58 -13.91
N SER A 152 -17.93 -7.47 -14.79
CA SER A 152 -19.05 -8.35 -14.47
C SER A 152 -18.65 -9.38 -13.40
N ILE A 153 -19.60 -9.79 -12.54
CA ILE A 153 -19.36 -10.82 -11.51
C ILE A 153 -18.77 -12.12 -12.10
N PRO A 154 -19.24 -12.65 -13.24
CA PRO A 154 -18.62 -13.82 -13.86
C PRO A 154 -17.15 -13.59 -14.23
N GLN A 155 -16.81 -12.41 -14.72
CA GLN A 155 -15.45 -12.04 -15.09
C GLN A 155 -14.54 -11.85 -13.87
N LEU A 156 -15.10 -11.38 -12.75
CA LEU A 156 -14.38 -11.36 -11.47
C LEU A 156 -14.05 -12.79 -11.01
N VAL A 157 -15.03 -13.70 -11.04
CA VAL A 157 -14.80 -15.11 -10.65
C VAL A 157 -13.76 -15.78 -11.54
N THR A 158 -13.82 -15.59 -12.85
CA THR A 158 -12.82 -16.17 -13.76
C THR A 158 -11.45 -15.52 -13.58
N SER A 159 -11.37 -14.24 -13.18
CA SER A 159 -10.10 -13.60 -12.84
C SER A 159 -9.46 -14.18 -11.59
N LEU A 160 -10.20 -14.80 -10.67
CA LEU A 160 -9.60 -15.46 -9.51
C LEU A 160 -8.86 -16.75 -9.87
N ILE A 161 -9.14 -17.34 -11.03
CA ILE A 161 -8.48 -18.57 -11.47
C ILE A 161 -7.15 -18.19 -12.15
N PRO A 162 -5.99 -18.58 -11.60
CA PRO A 162 -4.70 -18.29 -12.19
C PRO A 162 -4.52 -19.08 -13.49
N THR A 163 -4.00 -18.43 -14.54
CA THR A 163 -3.62 -19.11 -15.79
C THR A 163 -2.13 -19.45 -15.84
N ASN A 164 -1.30 -18.74 -15.06
CA ASN A 164 0.14 -18.96 -14.97
C ASN A 164 0.67 -18.46 -13.62
N ILE A 165 1.23 -19.37 -12.82
CA ILE A 165 1.75 -19.09 -11.48
C ILE A 165 2.88 -18.04 -11.51
N PHE A 166 3.76 -18.08 -12.49
CA PHE A 166 4.86 -17.11 -12.58
C PHE A 166 4.34 -15.70 -12.89
N LEU A 167 3.26 -15.61 -13.66
CA LEU A 167 2.63 -14.33 -13.99
C LEU A 167 1.87 -13.75 -12.78
N ASP A 168 1.33 -14.61 -11.91
CA ASP A 168 0.69 -14.21 -10.66
C ASP A 168 1.67 -13.87 -9.53
N LEU A 169 2.95 -14.24 -9.67
CA LEU A 169 4.01 -13.84 -8.73
C LEU A 169 4.73 -12.55 -9.17
N THR A 170 4.49 -12.04 -10.39
CA THR A 170 5.11 -10.81 -10.88
C THR A 170 4.24 -9.56 -10.68
N GLY A 171 3.04 -9.70 -10.09
CA GLY A 171 2.12 -8.58 -9.92
C GLY A 171 1.42 -8.14 -11.21
N ALA A 172 1.48 -8.92 -12.29
CA ALA A 172 1.00 -8.51 -13.62
C ALA A 172 -0.53 -8.54 -13.77
N ARG A 173 -1.26 -9.18 -12.84
CA ARG A 173 -2.73 -9.26 -12.84
C ARG A 173 -3.31 -8.47 -11.68
N SER A 174 -4.52 -7.94 -11.84
CA SER A 174 -5.17 -7.16 -10.78
C SER A 174 -5.46 -7.96 -9.50
N VAL A 175 -5.49 -9.30 -9.58
CA VAL A 175 -5.67 -10.20 -8.43
C VAL A 175 -4.39 -10.94 -8.03
N SER A 176 -3.27 -10.63 -8.68
CA SER A 176 -1.98 -11.25 -8.38
C SER A 176 -1.39 -10.72 -7.08
N VAL A 177 -0.46 -11.49 -6.51
CA VAL A 177 0.21 -11.20 -5.24
C VAL A 177 1.48 -10.37 -5.47
#